data_AF-A0A2G9T6R1-F1
#
_entry.id   AF-A0A2G9T6R1-F1
#
_cell.length_a   1.000
_cell.length_b   1.000
_cell.length_c   1.000
_cell.angle_alpha   90.00
_cell.angle_beta   90.00
_cell.angle_gamma   90.00
#
_symmetry.space_group_name_H-M   'P 1'
#
loop_
_entity.id
_entity.type
_entity.pdbx_description
1 polymer ?
#
loop_
_entity_poly.entity_id
_entity_poly.type
_entity_poly.pdbx_seq_one_letter_code
_entity_poly.pdbx_strand_id
1 'polypeptide(L)'
;VSSRLEGARSQNRTYLISLLHAWVENIELVDPMAGEDACEGPRGWGSEEATQLLLNNLMYLTICLAPDHEHELAELWRALALSFPANLPVILNYLYVVTVLSHEALLPYAKRVSVILAGVVGNRIAALLLEQLSSPVDNARHTLERSDIPPYYRWKDDAETKKDSVVEVVSPMRDSPMGDRFAAASEDASKEGVRLLPMPAYGGYYSRLCTYLPPTTQPVQFFT
;
A
#
# COMPACT_ATOMS: atom_id res chain seq x y z
N VAL A 1 -1.48 14.63 -9.81
CA VAL A 1 -1.53 14.20 -11.23
C VAL A 1 -2.78 13.38 -11.51
N SER A 2 -3.11 12.38 -10.68
CA SER A 2 -4.33 11.55 -10.81
C SER A 2 -5.63 12.36 -10.90
N SER A 3 -5.84 13.38 -10.06
CA SER A 3 -7.01 14.28 -10.16
C SER A 3 -7.11 15.03 -11.50
N ARG A 4 -5.97 15.35 -12.13
CA ARG A 4 -5.93 16.02 -13.43
C ARG A 4 -6.16 15.04 -14.58
N LEU A 5 -5.81 13.76 -14.42
CA LEU A 5 -6.01 12.71 -15.41
C LEU A 5 -7.49 12.42 -15.67
N GLU A 6 -8.32 12.45 -14.62
CA GLU A 6 -9.76 12.18 -14.73
C GLU A 6 -10.48 13.15 -15.68
N GLY A 7 -10.10 14.43 -15.68
CA GLY A 7 -10.68 15.46 -16.56
C GLY A 7 -9.90 15.75 -17.85
N ALA A 8 -8.77 15.08 -18.09
CA ALA A 8 -7.91 15.37 -19.23
C ALA A 8 -8.42 14.73 -20.54
N ARG A 9 -8.20 15.45 -21.67
CA ARG A 9 -8.37 14.89 -23.03
C ARG A 9 -7.36 13.75 -23.25
N SER A 10 -7.71 12.76 -24.09
CA SER A 10 -6.87 11.56 -24.34
C SER A 10 -5.40 11.88 -24.63
N GLN A 11 -5.09 12.82 -25.53
CA GLN A 11 -3.71 13.22 -25.83
C GLN A 11 -2.92 13.73 -24.60
N ASN A 12 -3.61 14.41 -23.67
CA ASN A 12 -2.98 14.93 -22.44
C ASN A 12 -2.82 13.82 -21.39
N ARG A 13 -3.58 12.72 -21.48
CA ARG A 13 -3.49 11.60 -20.54
C ARG A 13 -2.17 10.88 -20.68
N THR A 14 -1.73 10.55 -21.90
CA THR A 14 -0.40 9.94 -22.12
C THR A 14 0.73 10.78 -21.52
N TYR A 15 0.72 12.09 -21.72
CA TYR A 15 1.72 12.98 -21.12
C TYR A 15 1.64 13.02 -19.59
N LEU A 16 0.43 13.07 -19.02
CA LEU A 16 0.26 13.05 -17.57
C LEU A 16 0.66 11.69 -16.95
N ILE A 17 0.45 10.59 -17.67
CA ILE A 17 0.89 9.25 -17.27
C ILE A 17 2.42 9.16 -17.34
N SER A 18 3.05 9.69 -18.39
CA SER A 18 4.52 9.65 -18.50
C SER A 18 5.23 10.45 -17.40
N LEU A 19 4.62 11.55 -16.91
CA LEU A 19 5.12 12.27 -15.74
C LEU A 19 5.11 11.42 -14.45
N LEU A 20 4.24 10.41 -14.35
CA LEU A 20 4.23 9.50 -13.21
C LEU A 20 5.37 8.50 -13.25
N HIS A 21 5.97 8.22 -14.41
CA HIS A 21 6.98 7.19 -14.56
C HIS A 21 8.22 7.47 -13.71
N ALA A 22 8.82 8.64 -13.90
CA ALA A 22 10.00 9.06 -13.13
C ALA A 22 9.71 9.16 -11.63
N TRP A 23 8.47 9.43 -11.25
CA TRP A 23 8.08 9.45 -9.84
C TRP A 23 8.04 8.03 -9.26
N VAL A 24 7.35 7.11 -9.95
CA VAL A 24 7.19 5.71 -9.54
C VAL A 24 8.53 4.99 -9.40
N GLU A 25 9.50 5.30 -10.27
CA GLU A 25 10.86 4.73 -10.21
C GLU A 25 11.61 5.03 -8.90
N ASN A 26 11.16 6.03 -8.15
CA ASN A 26 11.78 6.47 -6.90
C ASN A 26 10.94 6.13 -5.66
N ILE A 27 9.80 5.44 -5.82
CA ILE A 27 8.91 5.08 -4.71
C ILE A 27 9.17 3.65 -4.22
N GLU A 28 9.51 3.53 -2.95
CA GLU A 28 9.54 2.27 -2.21
C GLU A 28 8.21 2.12 -1.45
N LEU A 29 7.47 1.05 -1.76
CA LEU A 29 6.22 0.72 -1.11
C LEU A 29 6.50 0.15 0.28
N VAL A 30 5.67 0.54 1.24
CA VAL A 30 5.81 0.19 2.65
C VAL A 30 4.67 -0.73 3.04
N ASP A 31 5.00 -1.94 3.51
CA ASP A 31 4.03 -2.83 4.14
C ASP A 31 3.99 -2.56 5.65
N PRO A 32 2.84 -2.15 6.23
CA PRO A 32 2.73 -1.98 7.68
C PRO A 32 2.86 -3.30 8.44
N MET A 33 2.66 -4.45 7.78
CA MET A 33 2.74 -5.78 8.39
C MET A 33 4.13 -6.42 8.25
N ALA A 34 5.03 -5.86 7.44
CA ALA A 34 6.41 -6.33 7.36
C ALA A 34 7.23 -5.72 8.51
N GLY A 35 7.95 -6.56 9.26
CA GLY A 35 8.88 -6.08 10.30
C GLY A 35 9.95 -5.13 9.74
N GLU A 36 10.50 -4.26 10.59
CA GLU A 36 11.44 -3.18 10.21
C GLU A 36 12.72 -3.66 9.49
N ASP A 37 13.03 -4.96 9.52
CA ASP A 37 14.27 -5.56 9.00
C ASP A 37 14.23 -5.95 7.51
N ALA A 38 13.20 -5.57 6.75
CA ALA A 38 12.82 -6.33 5.57
C ALA A 38 13.64 -6.16 4.28
N CYS A 39 14.55 -5.17 4.12
CA CYS A 39 15.23 -4.97 2.83
C CYS A 39 16.66 -4.40 2.93
N GLU A 40 17.65 -5.22 2.57
CA GLU A 40 18.99 -4.76 2.19
C GLU A 40 18.96 -4.17 0.77
N GLY A 41 19.50 -2.96 0.57
CA GLY A 41 19.65 -2.34 -0.75
C GLY A 41 19.35 -0.84 -0.80
N PRO A 42 19.37 -0.24 -2.01
CA PRO A 42 19.00 1.16 -2.21
C PRO A 42 17.60 1.43 -1.68
N ARG A 43 17.44 2.52 -0.91
CA ARG A 43 16.15 2.92 -0.33
C ARG A 43 15.49 4.02 -1.15
N GLY A 44 14.21 3.86 -1.40
CA GLY A 44 13.36 4.82 -2.10
C GLY A 44 12.67 5.78 -1.15
N TRP A 45 11.77 6.59 -1.72
CA TRP A 45 10.85 7.42 -0.96
C TRP A 45 9.54 6.67 -0.72
N GLY A 46 9.03 6.72 0.49
CA GLY A 46 7.81 6.00 0.82
C GLY A 46 7.29 6.27 2.21
N SER A 47 6.04 5.91 2.41
CA SER A 47 5.34 5.82 3.68
C SER A 47 4.14 4.90 3.47
N GLU A 48 3.53 4.43 4.55
CA GLU A 48 2.30 3.64 4.47
C GLU A 48 1.20 4.41 3.73
N GLU A 49 0.99 5.68 4.10
CA GLU A 49 0.00 6.55 3.48
C GLU A 49 0.27 6.75 1.97
N ALA A 50 1.53 6.98 1.59
CA ALA A 50 1.92 7.13 0.19
C ALA A 50 1.69 5.85 -0.61
N THR A 51 1.97 4.70 -0.01
CA THR A 51 1.75 3.36 -0.59
C THR A 51 0.28 3.16 -0.89
N GLN A 52 -0.58 3.41 0.10
CA GLN A 52 -2.03 3.31 -0.05
C GLN A 52 -2.57 4.26 -1.13
N LEU A 53 -2.11 5.52 -1.13
CA LEU A 53 -2.48 6.53 -2.11
C LEU A 53 -2.10 6.12 -3.54
N LEU A 54 -0.85 5.70 -3.74
CA LEU A 54 -0.32 5.31 -5.04
C LEU A 54 -1.06 4.10 -5.59
N LEU A 55 -1.20 3.03 -4.80
CA LEU A 55 -1.83 1.79 -5.25
C LEU A 55 -3.33 2.00 -5.55
N ASN A 56 -4.05 2.71 -4.68
CA ASN A 56 -5.45 3.09 -4.93
C ASN A 56 -5.61 3.82 -6.27
N ASN A 57 -4.77 4.83 -6.50
CA ASN A 57 -4.85 5.65 -7.70
C ASN A 57 -4.43 4.88 -8.95
N LEU A 58 -3.37 4.08 -8.87
CA LEU A 58 -2.88 3.31 -10.01
C LEU A 58 -3.87 2.22 -10.43
N MET A 59 -4.53 1.57 -9.47
CA MET A 59 -5.63 0.64 -9.75
C MET A 59 -6.83 1.36 -10.39
N TYR A 60 -7.24 2.50 -9.85
CA TYR A 60 -8.33 3.28 -10.45
C TYR A 60 -8.01 3.72 -11.88
N LEU A 61 -6.80 4.20 -12.14
CA LEU A 61 -6.34 4.53 -13.50
C LEU A 61 -6.34 3.29 -14.40
N THR A 62 -5.96 2.12 -13.89
CA THR A 62 -6.04 0.84 -14.62
C THR A 62 -7.48 0.50 -15.01
N ILE A 63 -8.46 0.78 -14.15
CA ILE A 63 -9.87 0.55 -14.45
C ILE A 63 -10.36 1.51 -15.55
N CYS A 64 -10.07 2.80 -15.41
CA CYS A 64 -10.64 3.83 -16.27
C CYS A 64 -9.92 4.01 -17.61
N LEU A 65 -8.60 3.80 -17.65
CA LEU A 65 -7.75 4.19 -18.78
C LEU A 65 -7.13 3.03 -19.54
N ALA A 66 -7.19 1.79 -19.03
CA ALA A 66 -6.61 0.64 -19.74
C ALA A 66 -7.11 0.44 -21.19
N PRO A 67 -8.38 0.70 -21.56
CA PRO A 67 -8.81 0.53 -22.95
C PRO A 67 -8.02 1.38 -23.97
N ASP A 68 -7.56 2.56 -23.56
CA ASP A 68 -6.90 3.53 -24.45
C ASP A 68 -5.39 3.67 -24.17
N HIS A 69 -4.93 3.33 -22.96
CA HIS A 69 -3.58 3.61 -22.45
C HIS A 69 -2.95 2.40 -21.76
N GLU A 70 -3.25 1.18 -22.24
CA GLU A 70 -2.75 -0.06 -21.62
C GLU A 70 -1.22 -0.10 -21.56
N HIS A 71 -0.54 0.36 -22.61
CA HIS A 71 0.91 0.34 -22.68
C HIS A 71 1.54 1.22 -21.59
N GLU A 72 1.13 2.47 -21.47
CA GLU A 72 1.70 3.40 -20.50
C GLU A 72 1.39 2.99 -19.06
N LEU A 73 0.20 2.43 -18.80
CA LEU A 73 -0.14 1.89 -17.48
C LEU A 73 0.69 0.63 -17.15
N ALA A 74 0.94 -0.22 -18.14
CA ALA A 74 1.78 -1.39 -17.96
C ALA A 74 3.23 -1.00 -17.62
N GLU A 75 3.77 0.02 -18.28
CA GLU A 75 5.09 0.56 -17.94
C GLU A 75 5.15 1.10 -16.51
N LEU A 76 4.11 1.80 -16.02
CA LEU A 76 4.05 2.24 -14.62
C LEU A 76 4.08 1.06 -13.64
N TRP A 77 3.27 0.02 -13.86
CA TRP A 77 3.26 -1.16 -13.00
C TRP A 77 4.60 -1.91 -13.02
N ARG A 78 5.22 -2.05 -14.19
CA ARG A 78 6.54 -2.68 -14.33
C ARG A 78 7.61 -1.87 -13.62
N ALA A 79 7.68 -0.57 -13.87
CA ALA A 79 8.62 0.34 -13.23
C ALA A 79 8.50 0.23 -11.71
N LEU A 80 7.28 0.34 -11.17
CA LEU A 80 7.05 0.23 -9.73
C LEU A 80 7.56 -1.09 -9.16
N ALA A 81 7.21 -2.22 -9.78
CA ALA A 81 7.61 -3.54 -9.30
C ALA A 81 9.11 -3.81 -9.37
N LEU A 82 9.82 -3.14 -10.28
CA LEU A 82 11.26 -3.30 -10.51
C LEU A 82 12.12 -2.31 -9.71
N SER A 83 11.54 -1.20 -9.23
CA SER A 83 12.32 -0.12 -8.60
C SER A 83 12.97 -0.53 -7.28
N PHE A 84 12.22 -1.24 -6.43
CA PHE A 84 12.69 -1.68 -5.12
C PHE A 84 12.25 -3.11 -4.82
N PRO A 85 13.08 -3.93 -4.15
CA PRO A 85 12.72 -5.29 -3.78
C PRO A 85 11.41 -5.38 -2.98
N ALA A 86 11.16 -4.44 -2.06
CA ALA A 86 9.95 -4.39 -1.24
C ALA A 86 8.65 -4.26 -2.06
N ASN A 87 8.72 -3.66 -3.26
CA ASN A 87 7.52 -3.28 -3.99
C ASN A 87 6.69 -4.48 -4.46
N LEU A 88 7.35 -5.54 -4.96
CA LEU A 88 6.62 -6.66 -5.54
C LEU A 88 5.74 -7.41 -4.52
N PRO A 89 6.24 -7.81 -3.33
CA PRO A 89 5.39 -8.37 -2.27
C PRO A 89 4.20 -7.47 -1.90
N VAL A 90 4.42 -6.16 -1.75
CA VAL A 90 3.36 -5.20 -1.41
C VAL A 90 2.30 -5.11 -2.50
N ILE A 91 2.71 -5.06 -3.77
CA ILE A 91 1.78 -5.06 -4.91
C ILE A 91 0.96 -6.36 -4.93
N LEU A 92 1.58 -7.52 -4.73
CA LEU A 92 0.87 -8.80 -4.72
C LEU A 92 -0.15 -8.88 -3.58
N ASN A 93 0.22 -8.43 -2.38
CA ASN A 93 -0.69 -8.36 -1.24
C ASN A 93 -1.87 -7.40 -1.54
N TYR A 94 -1.58 -6.23 -2.11
CA TYR A 94 -2.63 -5.29 -2.54
C TYR A 94 -3.58 -5.91 -3.58
N LEU A 95 -3.06 -6.61 -4.60
CA LEU A 95 -3.87 -7.29 -5.61
C LEU A 95 -4.75 -8.38 -5.00
N TYR A 96 -4.25 -9.11 -4.00
CA TYR A 96 -5.05 -10.05 -3.23
C TYR A 96 -6.18 -9.31 -2.50
N VAL A 97 -5.85 -8.30 -1.70
CA VAL A 97 -6.82 -7.51 -0.92
C VAL A 97 -7.94 -6.96 -1.79
N VAL A 98 -7.64 -6.25 -2.89
CA VAL A 98 -8.68 -5.67 -3.75
C VAL A 98 -9.58 -6.74 -4.39
N THR A 99 -9.03 -7.92 -4.68
CA THR A 99 -9.82 -9.01 -5.25
C THR A 99 -10.75 -9.61 -4.21
N VAL A 100 -10.30 -9.74 -2.95
CA VAL A 100 -11.15 -10.20 -1.85
C VAL A 100 -12.23 -9.15 -1.50
N LEU A 101 -11.89 -7.86 -1.57
CA LEU A 101 -12.83 -6.77 -1.32
C LEU A 101 -13.94 -6.67 -2.38
N SER A 102 -13.64 -6.94 -3.64
CA SER A 102 -14.62 -6.86 -4.73
C SER A 102 -14.22 -7.75 -5.90
N HIS A 103 -14.43 -9.06 -5.75
CA HIS A 103 -14.06 -10.04 -6.77
C HIS A 103 -14.77 -9.77 -8.11
N GLU A 104 -16.07 -9.49 -8.09
CA GLU A 104 -16.87 -9.29 -9.30
C GLU A 104 -16.38 -8.08 -10.13
N ALA A 105 -16.05 -6.96 -9.47
CA ALA A 105 -15.67 -5.73 -10.16
C ALA A 105 -14.16 -5.63 -10.43
N LEU A 106 -13.32 -6.09 -9.49
CA LEU A 106 -11.88 -5.81 -9.51
C LEU A 106 -11.01 -6.96 -10.02
N LEU A 107 -11.49 -8.20 -10.03
CA LEU A 107 -10.72 -9.35 -10.53
C LEU A 107 -10.18 -9.16 -11.95
N PRO A 108 -10.96 -8.67 -12.95
CA PRO A 108 -10.43 -8.53 -14.31
C PRO A 108 -9.23 -7.59 -14.39
N TYR A 109 -9.23 -6.53 -13.57
CA TYR A 109 -8.16 -5.54 -13.51
C TYR A 109 -6.97 -6.06 -12.71
N ALA A 110 -7.22 -6.73 -11.58
CA ALA A 110 -6.16 -7.40 -10.82
C ALA A 110 -5.44 -8.45 -11.68
N LYS A 111 -6.19 -9.28 -12.42
CA LYS A 111 -5.63 -10.24 -13.39
C LYS A 111 -4.78 -9.55 -14.45
N ARG A 112 -5.25 -8.43 -15.01
CA ARG A 112 -4.49 -7.65 -15.99
C ARG A 112 -3.14 -7.22 -15.42
N VAL A 113 -3.12 -6.63 -14.22
CA VAL A 113 -1.87 -6.24 -13.55
C VAL A 113 -0.98 -7.46 -13.30
N SER A 114 -1.53 -8.56 -12.80
CA SER A 114 -0.76 -9.80 -12.57
C SER A 114 -0.08 -10.32 -13.84
N VAL A 115 -0.76 -10.27 -14.99
CA VAL A 115 -0.17 -10.67 -16.29
C VAL A 115 0.95 -9.71 -16.71
N ILE A 116 0.75 -8.40 -16.54
CA ILE A 116 1.78 -7.38 -16.81
C ILE A 116 3.04 -7.66 -15.98
N LEU A 117 2.88 -7.92 -14.68
CA LEU A 117 3.98 -8.20 -13.77
C LEU A 117 4.65 -9.55 -14.08
N ALA A 118 3.88 -10.60 -14.37
CA ALA A 118 4.43 -11.90 -14.71
C ALA A 118 5.33 -11.86 -15.96
N GLY A 119 5.06 -10.94 -16.89
CA GLY A 119 5.90 -10.72 -18.07
C GLY A 119 7.33 -10.22 -17.77
N VAL A 120 7.57 -9.64 -16.58
CA VAL A 120 8.90 -9.11 -16.20
C VAL A 120 9.49 -9.77 -14.95
N VAL A 121 8.66 -10.18 -13.98
CA VAL A 121 9.09 -10.73 -12.69
C VAL A 121 8.40 -12.06 -12.35
N GLY A 122 7.94 -12.82 -13.34
CA GLY A 122 7.19 -14.07 -13.17
C GLY A 122 7.86 -15.10 -12.25
N ASN A 123 9.17 -15.34 -12.40
CA ASN A 123 9.92 -16.26 -11.52
C ASN A 123 9.89 -15.82 -10.05
N ARG A 124 9.98 -14.51 -9.82
CA ARG A 124 9.97 -13.94 -8.47
C ARG A 124 8.57 -13.99 -7.85
N ILE A 125 7.52 -13.76 -8.65
CA ILE A 125 6.13 -13.98 -8.24
C ILE A 125 5.94 -15.44 -7.82
N ALA A 126 6.37 -16.40 -8.64
CA ALA A 126 6.24 -17.82 -8.32
C ALA A 126 6.97 -18.18 -7.01
N ALA A 127 8.19 -17.68 -6.80
CA ALA A 127 8.95 -17.88 -5.57
C ALA A 127 8.20 -17.33 -4.34
N LEU A 128 7.69 -16.10 -4.41
CA LEU A 128 6.92 -15.49 -3.32
C LEU A 128 5.64 -16.29 -3.03
N LEU A 129 4.89 -16.70 -4.04
CA LEU A 129 3.68 -17.51 -3.84
C LEU A 129 3.99 -18.89 -3.24
N LEU A 130 5.08 -19.53 -3.67
CA LEU A 130 5.54 -20.79 -3.08
C LEU A 130 5.95 -20.62 -1.62
N GLU A 131 6.64 -19.52 -1.29
CA GLU A 131 7.01 -19.17 0.08
C GLU A 131 5.76 -19.00 0.96
N GLN A 132 4.75 -18.25 0.48
CA GLN A 132 3.48 -18.07 1.18
C GLN A 132 2.73 -19.39 1.41
N LEU A 133 2.79 -20.33 0.46
CA LEU A 133 2.17 -21.66 0.60
C LEU A 133 2.97 -22.60 1.51
N SER A 134 4.29 -22.45 1.56
CA SER A 134 5.20 -23.33 2.31
C SER A 134 5.38 -22.89 3.77
N SER A 135 5.18 -21.60 4.04
CA SER A 135 5.30 -21.05 5.37
C SER A 135 4.13 -21.54 6.23
N PRO A 136 4.38 -22.11 7.43
CA PRO A 136 3.34 -22.52 8.36
C PRO A 136 2.75 -21.27 9.03
N VAL A 137 2.12 -20.40 8.25
CA VAL A 137 1.51 -19.18 8.80
C VAL A 137 0.11 -19.51 9.27
N ASP A 138 -0.13 -19.30 10.57
CA ASP A 138 -1.43 -19.00 11.16
C ASP A 138 -1.97 -17.67 10.56
N ASN A 139 -2.10 -17.55 9.23
CA ASN A 139 -2.73 -16.39 8.57
C ASN A 139 -4.19 -16.23 8.99
N ALA A 140 -4.74 -17.25 9.67
CA ALA A 140 -6.06 -17.27 10.27
C ALA A 140 -6.30 -16.21 11.38
N ARG A 141 -5.28 -15.44 11.82
CA ARG A 141 -5.41 -14.43 12.89
C ARG A 141 -5.66 -13.00 12.42
N HIS A 142 -5.54 -12.75 11.11
CA HIS A 142 -5.76 -11.42 10.52
C HIS A 142 -7.05 -11.42 9.73
N THR A 143 -8.10 -10.80 10.27
CA THR A 143 -9.36 -10.64 9.56
C THR A 143 -9.32 -9.35 8.75
N LEU A 144 -9.52 -9.44 7.44
CA LEU A 144 -9.67 -8.28 6.57
C LEU A 144 -11.08 -7.70 6.72
N GLU A 145 -11.17 -6.42 7.10
CA GLU A 145 -12.44 -5.68 7.22
C GLU A 145 -12.49 -4.53 6.20
N ARG A 146 -13.70 -4.14 5.80
CA ARG A 146 -13.91 -2.98 4.92
C ARG A 146 -13.87 -1.67 5.72
N SER A 147 -13.48 -0.58 5.07
CA SER A 147 -13.45 0.77 5.63
C SER A 147 -14.18 1.75 4.71
N ASP A 148 -14.90 2.71 5.28
CA ASP A 148 -15.59 3.78 4.54
C ASP A 148 -14.61 4.86 4.04
N ILE A 149 -13.41 4.92 4.63
CA ILE A 149 -12.34 5.85 4.25
C ILE A 149 -11.13 5.08 3.67
N PRO A 150 -10.36 5.68 2.74
CA PRO A 150 -9.09 5.12 2.27
C PRO A 150 -8.21 4.68 3.45
N PRO A 151 -7.52 3.53 3.36
CA PRO A 151 -7.36 2.63 2.19
C PRO A 151 -8.56 1.71 1.86
N TYR A 152 -9.75 1.96 2.40
CA TYR A 152 -11.00 1.20 2.21
C TYR A 152 -10.99 -0.23 2.76
N TYR A 153 -9.90 -0.62 3.41
CA TYR A 153 -9.79 -1.86 4.19
C TYR A 153 -8.93 -1.65 5.43
N ARG A 154 -9.01 -2.58 6.38
CA ARG A 154 -8.12 -2.67 7.52
C ARG A 154 -7.91 -4.14 7.88
N TRP A 155 -6.69 -4.48 8.27
CA TRP A 155 -6.39 -5.76 8.91
C TRP A 155 -6.68 -5.67 10.40
N LYS A 156 -7.41 -6.63 10.94
CA LYS A 156 -7.66 -6.73 12.37
C LYS A 156 -6.93 -7.94 12.94
N ASP A 157 -6.13 -7.70 13.97
CA ASP A 157 -5.52 -8.76 14.77
C ASP A 157 -6.56 -9.29 15.74
N ASP A 158 -6.83 -10.60 15.72
CA ASP A 158 -7.69 -11.24 16.73
C ASP A 158 -7.13 -11.09 18.17
N ALA A 159 -5.87 -10.68 18.31
CA ALA A 159 -5.20 -10.43 19.59
C ALA A 159 -5.72 -9.18 20.34
N GLU A 160 -6.29 -8.19 19.65
CA GLU A 160 -6.78 -6.96 20.29
C GLU A 160 -8.10 -7.18 21.04
N THR A 161 -8.86 -8.23 20.69
CA THR A 161 -10.12 -8.61 21.37
C THR A 161 -9.94 -9.05 22.83
N LYS A 162 -8.70 -9.15 23.33
CA LYS A 162 -8.40 -9.60 24.70
C LYS A 162 -7.98 -8.48 25.65
N LYS A 163 -7.92 -7.21 25.20
CA LYS A 163 -7.46 -6.07 26.03
C LYS A 163 -8.55 -5.24 26.68
N ASP A 164 -9.82 -5.60 26.52
CA ASP A 164 -10.95 -4.98 27.24
C ASP A 164 -11.45 -5.89 28.36
N SER A 165 -10.64 -6.05 29.41
CA SER A 165 -11.15 -6.33 30.75
C SER A 165 -10.13 -5.96 31.84
N VAL A 166 -10.52 -4.99 32.70
CA VAL A 166 -10.25 -4.95 34.17
C VAL A 166 -8.81 -4.48 34.54
N VAL A 167 -8.51 -3.39 35.29
CA VAL A 167 -9.19 -2.33 36.07
C VAL A 167 -8.21 -1.15 36.26
N GLU A 168 -8.72 0.09 36.28
CA GLU A 168 -8.02 1.27 36.80
C GLU A 168 -7.60 1.10 38.27
N VAL A 169 -6.31 1.21 38.58
CA VAL A 169 -5.87 1.51 39.95
C VAL A 169 -4.99 2.74 39.97
N VAL A 170 -5.48 3.74 40.69
CA VAL A 170 -4.93 5.08 40.88
C VAL A 170 -3.86 5.07 41.99
N SER A 171 -2.65 5.54 41.64
CA SER A 171 -1.67 6.36 42.42
C SER A 171 -0.96 5.76 43.68
N PRO A 172 0.17 6.32 44.22
CA PRO A 172 0.61 7.74 44.12
C PRO A 172 2.12 8.09 43.96
N MET A 173 2.31 9.36 43.59
CA MET A 173 3.40 10.33 43.81
C MET A 173 4.77 9.87 44.38
N ARG A 174 5.85 10.31 43.70
CA ARG A 174 7.07 10.84 44.35
C ARG A 174 7.61 12.06 43.61
N ASP A 175 7.85 13.12 44.37
CA ASP A 175 8.32 14.45 43.97
C ASP A 175 9.84 14.52 43.68
N SER A 176 10.19 15.15 42.53
CA SER A 176 11.19 16.23 42.32
C SER A 176 12.72 15.98 42.53
N PRO A 177 13.63 16.89 42.06
CA PRO A 177 13.65 17.75 40.85
C PRO A 177 15.05 17.90 40.16
N MET A 178 15.08 18.70 39.08
CA MET A 178 16.19 19.57 38.58
C MET A 178 17.18 19.05 37.52
N GLY A 179 17.24 19.76 36.38
CA GLY A 179 18.41 19.75 35.48
C GLY A 179 18.12 20.08 34.02
N ASP A 180 17.85 21.36 33.72
CA ASP A 180 18.03 21.96 32.39
C ASP A 180 19.34 21.49 31.74
N ARG A 181 19.34 21.20 30.43
CA ARG A 181 20.39 21.60 29.47
C ARG A 181 20.15 21.08 28.05
N PHE A 182 19.92 22.06 27.18
CA PHE A 182 20.30 22.13 25.76
C PHE A 182 19.65 21.19 24.74
N ALA A 183 18.93 21.86 23.84
CA ALA A 183 18.72 21.49 22.45
C ALA A 183 19.95 20.82 21.82
N ALA A 184 19.81 19.55 21.48
CA ALA A 184 20.63 18.88 20.49
C ALA A 184 19.77 18.68 19.24
N ALA A 185 19.75 19.71 18.39
CA ALA A 185 19.57 19.48 16.97
C ALA A 185 20.89 18.90 16.46
N SER A 186 20.93 17.60 16.20
CA SER A 186 22.01 16.98 15.42
C SER A 186 21.54 15.65 14.84
N GLU A 187 21.35 15.66 13.52
CA GLU A 187 21.80 14.60 12.61
C GLU A 187 21.46 13.16 13.00
N ASP A 188 20.25 12.71 12.65
CA ASP A 188 19.98 11.30 12.39
C ASP A 188 20.02 11.06 10.86
N ALA A 189 21.20 11.22 10.27
CA ALA A 189 21.46 10.88 8.87
C ALA A 189 21.75 9.37 8.66
N SER A 190 21.40 8.53 9.63
CA SER A 190 21.65 7.10 9.62
C SER A 190 20.64 6.33 10.47
N LYS A 191 19.35 6.50 10.17
CA LYS A 191 18.32 5.50 10.48
C LYS A 191 17.97 4.81 9.17
N GLU A 192 18.40 3.56 9.08
CA GLU A 192 18.38 2.70 7.88
C GLU A 192 16.95 2.25 7.57
N GLY A 193 16.14 3.18 7.03
CA GLY A 193 14.71 3.01 6.75
C GLY A 193 14.32 3.57 5.38
N VAL A 194 13.06 3.35 4.98
CA VAL A 194 12.48 4.03 3.81
C VAL A 194 12.55 5.53 4.02
N ARG A 195 12.93 6.30 2.99
CA ARG A 195 12.95 7.76 3.12
C ARG A 195 11.51 8.26 3.17
N LEU A 196 11.13 8.86 4.29
CA LEU A 196 9.75 9.34 4.47
C LEU A 196 9.36 10.31 3.35
N LEU A 197 8.34 9.94 2.58
CA LEU A 197 7.77 10.82 1.56
C LEU A 197 6.93 11.91 2.26
N PRO A 198 7.22 13.21 2.05
CA PRO A 198 6.44 14.27 2.67
C PRO A 198 5.03 14.33 2.05
N MET A 199 4.02 14.00 2.86
CA MET A 199 2.63 14.01 2.44
C MET A 199 2.02 15.41 2.56
N PRO A 200 1.07 15.79 1.68
CA PRO A 200 0.31 17.03 1.84
C PRO A 200 -0.49 17.04 3.15
N ALA A 201 -0.72 18.21 3.74
CA ALA A 201 -1.38 18.38 5.04
C ALA A 201 -2.81 17.77 5.17
N TYR A 202 -3.43 17.40 4.05
CA TYR A 202 -4.78 16.81 3.98
C TYR A 202 -4.82 15.43 3.29
N GLY A 203 -3.70 14.72 3.23
CA GLY A 203 -3.67 13.34 2.76
C GLY A 203 -3.99 13.18 1.28
N GLY A 204 -3.17 13.80 0.44
CA GLY A 204 -3.15 13.57 -1.02
C GLY A 204 -4.51 13.69 -1.72
N TYR A 205 -4.63 13.07 -2.89
CA TYR A 205 -5.90 12.93 -3.61
C TYR A 205 -6.12 11.45 -3.91
N TYR A 206 -7.10 10.84 -3.25
CA TYR A 206 -7.53 9.47 -3.52
C TYR A 206 -8.59 9.47 -4.62
N SER A 207 -8.28 8.83 -5.75
CA SER A 207 -9.25 8.54 -6.79
C SER A 207 -10.34 7.61 -6.28
N ARG A 208 -11.51 7.65 -6.92
CA ARG A 208 -12.77 7.04 -6.45
C ARG A 208 -12.84 5.53 -6.65
N LEU A 209 -11.83 4.78 -6.22
CA LEU A 209 -11.84 3.32 -6.28
C LEU A 209 -13.00 2.70 -5.50
N CYS A 210 -13.46 3.38 -4.44
CA CYS A 210 -14.64 2.98 -3.66
C CYS A 210 -15.92 2.79 -4.49
N THR A 211 -16.05 3.40 -5.68
CA THR A 211 -17.23 3.17 -6.55
C THR A 211 -17.29 1.74 -7.10
N TYR A 212 -16.19 1.00 -7.03
CA TYR A 212 -16.08 -0.40 -7.44
C TYR A 212 -16.08 -1.37 -6.25
N LEU A 213 -16.20 -0.85 -5.02
CA LEU A 213 -16.26 -1.65 -3.81
C LEU A 213 -17.72 -1.81 -3.35
N PRO A 214 -18.11 -2.99 -2.84
CA PRO A 214 -19.41 -3.14 -2.21
C PRO A 214 -19.50 -2.35 -0.91
N PRO A 215 -20.72 -2.12 -0.38
CA PRO A 215 -20.93 -1.45 0.89
C PRO A 215 -20.15 -2.13 2.03
N THR A 216 -19.69 -1.33 3.00
CA THR A 216 -18.95 -1.80 4.18
C THR A 216 -19.75 -2.74 5.06
N THR A 217 -21.09 -2.72 4.96
CA THR A 217 -22.00 -3.64 5.65
C THR A 217 -21.97 -5.07 5.11
N GLN A 218 -21.47 -5.28 3.88
CA GLN A 218 -21.33 -6.63 3.33
C GLN A 218 -20.07 -7.28 3.94
N PRO A 219 -20.13 -8.55 4.39
CA PRO A 219 -18.95 -9.26 4.89
C PRO A 219 -17.95 -9.52 3.77
N VAL A 220 -16.66 -9.58 4.13
CA VAL A 220 -15.58 -9.89 3.18
C VAL A 220 -15.68 -11.36 2.79
N GLN A 221 -15.79 -11.62 1.48
CA GLN A 221 -15.90 -12.99 0.96
C GLN A 221 -14.50 -13.49 0.60
N PHE A 222 -14.01 -14.42 1.39
CA PHE A 222 -12.79 -15.15 1.06
C PHE A 222 -13.08 -16.21 0.00
N PHE A 223 -12.06 -16.58 -0.77
CA PHE A 223 -12.17 -17.69 -1.73
C PHE A 223 -12.44 -18.99 -0.96
N THR A 224 -13.64 -19.53 -1.11
CA THR A 224 -14.04 -20.88 -0.65
C THR A 224 -13.73 -21.93 -1.69
#